data_AF-A0AAW3WIK7-F1
#
_entry.id   AF-A0AAW3WIK7-F1
#
_cell.length_a   1.000
_cell.length_b   1.000
_cell.length_c   1.000
_cell.angle_alpha   90.00
_cell.angle_beta   90.00
_cell.angle_gamma   90.00
#
_symmetry.space_group_name_H-M   'P 1'
#
loop_
_entity.id
_entity.type
_entity.pdbx_description
1 polymer ?
#
loop_
_entity_poly.entity_id
_entity_poly.type
_entity_poly.pdbx_seq_one_letter_code
_entity_poly.pdbx_strand_id
1 'polypeptide(L)' 'MEIKGDLMDVEIKNLNITLSKKEIIKGIHLTVTGNKFVGLIGPNG' A
#
# COMPACT_ATOMS: atom_id res chain seq x y z
N MET A 1 -17.88 5.15 -27.12
CA MET A 1 -17.74 3.94 -26.29
C MET A 1 -16.94 4.38 -25.07
N GLU A 2 -17.60 4.58 -23.93
CA GLU A 2 -16.94 4.99 -22.69
C GLU A 2 -16.54 3.71 -21.95
N ILE A 3 -15.24 3.43 -21.86
CA ILE A 3 -14.74 2.33 -21.05
C ILE A 3 -14.68 2.83 -19.62
N LYS A 4 -15.73 2.57 -18.84
CA LYS A 4 -15.70 2.76 -17.39
C LYS A 4 -14.86 1.65 -16.77
N GLY A 5 -13.58 1.93 -16.55
CA GLY A 5 -12.76 1.11 -15.65
C GLY A 5 -13.15 1.44 -14.21
N ASP A 6 -13.35 0.42 -13.38
CA ASP A 6 -13.55 0.63 -11.95
C ASP A 6 -12.30 1.32 -11.37
N LEU A 7 -12.51 2.53 -10.84
CA LEU A 7 -11.48 3.25 -10.09
C LEU A 7 -11.33 2.53 -8.74
N MET A 8 -10.27 1.74 -8.61
CA MET A 8 -9.98 1.03 -7.37
C MET A 8 -9.28 1.95 -6.38
N ASP A 9 -9.89 2.13 -5.22
CA ASP A 9 -9.25 2.72 -4.05
C ASP A 9 -8.56 1.62 -3.23
N VAL A 10 -7.35 1.90 -2.75
CA VAL A 10 -6.56 1.01 -1.89
C VAL A 10 -6.42 1.65 -0.52
N GLU A 11 -6.82 0.92 0.51
CA GLU A 11 -6.66 1.35 1.89
C GLU A 11 -5.91 0.28 2.71
N ILE A 12 -4.76 0.68 3.26
CA ILE A 12 -3.95 -0.10 4.18
C ILE A 12 -4.01 0.60 5.54
N LYS A 13 -4.52 -0.09 6.55
CA LYS A 13 -4.61 0.41 7.93
C LYS A 13 -3.73 -0.44 8.84
N ASN A 14 -2.80 0.21 9.52
CA ASN A 14 -1.96 -0.38 10.56
C ASN A 14 -1.32 -1.73 10.16
N LEU A 15 -0.75 -1.81 8.96
CA LEU A 15 -0.08 -3.02 8.49
C LEU A 15 1.18 -3.25 9.33
N ASN A 16 1.20 -4.38 10.02
CA ASN A 16 2.32 -4.88 10.80
C ASN A 16 2.70 -6.27 10.27
N ILE A 17 3.98 -6.52 10.04
CA ILE A 17 4.48 -7.83 9.60
C ILE A 17 5.62 -8.26 10.51
N THR A 18 5.53 -9.48 11.03
CA THR A 18 6.58 -10.11 11.83
C THR A 18 7.08 -11.36 11.12
N LEU A 19 8.40 -11.45 10.93
CA LEU A 19 9.09 -12.61 10.36
C LEU A 19 10.18 -13.06 11.33
N SER A 20 10.27 -14.36 11.61
CA SER A 20 11.31 -14.94 12.47
C SER A 20 11.49 -14.21 13.81
N LYS A 21 10.37 -13.84 14.46
CA LYS A 21 10.30 -13.10 15.74
C LYS A 21 10.73 -11.62 15.68
N LYS A 22 11.02 -11.08 14.49
CA LYS A 22 11.32 -9.66 14.29
C LYS A 22 10.17 -9.00 13.54
N GLU A 23 9.70 -7.88 14.06
CA GLU A 23 8.75 -7.02 13.35
C GLU A 23 9.48 -6.23 12.26
N ILE A 24 9.13 -6.48 11.00
CA ILE A 24 9.80 -5.95 9.80
C ILE A 24 9.00 -4.83 9.12
N ILE A 25 7.67 -4.82 9.28
CA ILE A 25 6.81 -3.69 8.88
C ILE A 25 6.07 -3.24 10.13
N LYS A 26 6.11 -1.94 10.44
CA LYS A 26 5.54 -1.35 11.65
C LYS A 26 4.54 -0.25 11.30
N GLY A 27 3.26 -0.52 11.49
CA GLY A 27 2.18 0.46 11.48
C GLY A 27 2.00 1.22 10.17
N ILE A 28 2.15 0.56 9.02
CA ILE A 28 1.98 1.22 7.73
C ILE A 28 0.51 1.58 7.52
N HIS A 29 0.27 2.87 7.26
CA HIS A 29 -1.02 3.43 6.88
C HIS A 29 -0.86 4.07 5.50
N LEU A 30 -1.62 3.58 4.52
CA LEU A 30 -1.57 4.07 3.14
C LEU A 30 -2.98 4.14 2.58
N THR A 31 -3.32 5.27 1.96
CA THR A 31 -4.56 5.43 1.21
C THR A 31 -4.21 5.91 -0.19
N VAL A 32 -4.60 5.14 -1.20
CA VAL A 32 -4.46 5.49 -2.61
C VAL A 32 -5.86 5.58 -3.20
N THR A 33 -6.18 6.73 -3.78
CA THR A 33 -7.51 6.98 -4.35
C THR A 33 -7.46 7.16 -5.86
N GLY A 34 -8.29 6.42 -6.58
CA GLY A 34 -8.42 6.45 -8.03
C GLY A 34 -7.08 6.39 -8.78
N ASN A 35 -7.07 6.94 -10.00
CA ASN A 35 -6.02 6.92 -11.03
C ASN A 35 -4.64 7.52 -10.63
N LYS A 36 -4.06 7.08 -9.50
CA LYS A 36 -2.80 7.55 -8.94
C LYS A 36 -1.76 6.45 -8.98
N PHE A 37 -0.57 6.81 -9.47
CA PHE A 37 0.62 5.98 -9.36
C PHE A 37 1.37 6.34 -8.08
N VAL A 38 1.72 5.33 -7.28
CA VAL A 38 2.45 5.50 -6.01
C VAL A 38 3.67 4.60 -6.02
N GLY A 39 4.86 5.20 -5.87
CA GLY A 39 6.11 4.48 -5.71
C GLY A 39 6.49 4.35 -4.24
N LEU A 40 6.84 3.14 -3.81
CA LEU A 40 7.44 2.90 -2.50
C LEU A 40 8.96 2.84 -2.67
N ILE A 41 9.68 3.72 -1.98
CA ILE A 41 11.14 3.80 -2.03
C ILE A 41 11.73 3.79 -0.62
N GLY A 42 12.93 3.26 -0.48
CA GLY A 42 13.65 3.20 0.79
C GLY A 42 14.98 2.47 0.63
N PRO A 43 15.79 2.41 1.69
CA PRO A 43 16.98 1.57 1.72
C PRO A 43 16.62 0.10 1.43
N ASN A 44 17.55 -0.64 0.82
CA ASN A 44 17.39 -2.08 0.65
C ASN A 44 17.34 -2.76 2.02
N GLY A 45 16.29 -3.54 2.28
CA GLY A 45 16.07 -4.22 3.55
C GLY A 45 14.73 -4.94 3.62
#